data_AF-A0A7V9MSA2-F1
#
_entry.id   AF-A0A7V9MSA2-F1
#
_cell.length_a   1.000
_cell.length_b   1.000
_cell.length_c   1.000
_cell.angle_alpha   90.00
_cell.angle_beta   90.00
_cell.angle_gamma   90.00
#
_symmetry.space_group_name_H-M   'P 1'
#
loop_
_entity.id
_entity.type
_entity.pdbx_description
1 polymer ?
#
loop_
_entity_poly.entity_id
_entity_poly.type
_entity_poly.pdbx_seq_one_letter_code
_entity_poly.pdbx_strand_id
1 'polypeptide(L)'
;MKRNGHTNAGSQRGAARFFPPRPVMGLEAEFQLIVDGVRQRPEEIFGSPTQLVRRKMIPRTGRSFQLPAGGAIYFDTGVIEVATPIVELEPGCCYRATRLLWEQIRYVRQELDRWSLRHKCDCRLQGFSAHYNFSFPTNRKSRKRNSTTLGFLLAHILPVPVMLLATNRKSSAIGVRPRRTRLEVTTDFTPDAALMLATSAFVAGTVETMLQWSDYGLRQIAAHDLPRLMPFRLRKHSSRRGWRMLSRSVAQNPFTADINAPIWSLRDRRSLSLREIAAETVRPFEHEIRRLSDATTLEHIKAVFRGDARSLLDFNERPDAYEDAGRTIDWNRRRVRRWSRSAYERVIHRVIERKAIQIGGKRYTVQRMQGWYEVVFRETKTGRRRVLNLDELVGLTKGKRAAAARKRRTPA
;
A
#
# COMPACT_ATOMS: atom_id res chain seq x y z
N MET A 1 23.92 -27.27 -53.82
CA MET A 1 23.81 -26.89 -52.40
C MET A 1 22.63 -25.96 -52.22
N LYS A 2 21.64 -26.36 -51.40
CA LYS A 2 20.38 -25.64 -51.14
C LYS A 2 20.62 -24.32 -50.39
N ARG A 3 19.98 -23.23 -50.81
CA ARG A 3 19.61 -22.11 -49.93
C ARG A 3 18.17 -21.67 -50.25
N ASN A 4 17.26 -22.11 -49.38
CA ASN A 4 15.94 -21.53 -49.19
C ASN A 4 16.10 -20.16 -48.51
N GLY A 5 15.36 -19.16 -48.99
CA GLY A 5 15.23 -17.86 -48.34
C GLY A 5 13.85 -17.26 -48.62
N HIS A 6 12.83 -17.78 -47.93
CA HIS A 6 11.51 -17.15 -47.88
C HIS A 6 11.61 -15.78 -47.20
N THR A 7 11.25 -14.74 -47.93
CA THR A 7 11.04 -13.37 -47.45
C THR A 7 9.75 -13.32 -46.63
N ASN A 8 9.89 -13.40 -45.30
CA ASN A 8 8.77 -13.14 -44.39
C ASN A 8 8.61 -11.63 -44.24
N ALA A 9 7.56 -11.09 -44.86
CA ALA A 9 7.09 -9.72 -44.65
C ALA A 9 6.71 -9.54 -43.17
N GLY A 10 7.65 -9.01 -42.40
CA GLY A 10 7.47 -8.68 -40.99
C GLY A 10 6.37 -7.64 -40.83
N SER A 11 5.29 -8.05 -40.18
CA SER A 11 4.19 -7.18 -39.77
C SER A 11 4.70 -6.11 -38.80
N GLN A 12 5.05 -4.94 -39.32
CA GLN A 12 5.10 -3.72 -38.56
C GLN A 12 3.66 -3.33 -38.18
N ARG A 13 3.20 -3.78 -37.01
CA ARG A 13 2.01 -3.21 -36.34
C ARG A 13 2.39 -2.81 -34.93
N GLY A 14 2.74 -1.52 -34.80
CA GLY A 14 2.55 -0.66 -33.64
C GLY A 14 3.02 -1.23 -32.31
N ALA A 15 4.23 -0.82 -31.91
CA ALA A 15 4.59 -0.76 -30.49
C ALA A 15 3.46 -0.05 -29.75
N ALA A 16 2.74 -0.77 -28.90
CA ALA A 16 1.74 -0.19 -28.02
C ALA A 16 2.42 0.93 -27.24
N ARG A 17 1.95 2.18 -27.42
CA ARG A 17 2.35 3.30 -26.57
C ARG A 17 1.89 2.96 -25.15
N PHE A 18 2.75 2.30 -24.38
CA PHE A 18 2.61 2.20 -22.94
C PHE A 18 2.75 3.62 -22.42
N PHE A 19 1.63 4.27 -22.11
CA PHE A 19 1.68 5.44 -21.22
C PHE A 19 2.47 5.02 -19.98
N PRO A 20 3.41 5.84 -19.48
CA PRO A 20 4.04 5.53 -18.21
C PRO A 20 2.91 5.35 -17.20
N PRO A 21 2.86 4.22 -16.48
CA PRO A 21 1.75 3.93 -15.59
C PRO A 21 1.60 5.10 -14.63
N ARG A 22 0.38 5.60 -14.49
CA ARG A 22 0.08 6.65 -13.50
C ARG A 22 0.67 6.25 -12.14
N PRO A 23 1.19 7.22 -11.35
CA PRO A 23 1.59 6.94 -9.98
C PRO A 23 0.41 6.35 -9.21
N VAL A 24 0.69 5.31 -8.43
CA VAL A 24 -0.30 4.55 -7.69
C VAL A 24 0.19 4.27 -6.29
N MET A 25 -0.75 4.00 -5.40
CA MET A 25 -0.45 3.46 -4.09
C MET A 25 -1.26 2.20 -3.82
N GLY A 26 -0.76 1.39 -2.88
CA GLY A 26 -1.44 0.23 -2.34
C GLY A 26 -0.99 -0.02 -0.91
N LEU A 27 -1.84 -0.66 -0.13
CA LEU A 27 -1.52 -1.06 1.24
C LEU A 27 -1.57 -2.58 1.34
N GLU A 28 -0.75 -3.14 2.22
CA GLU A 28 -0.73 -4.56 2.53
C GLU A 28 -0.69 -4.73 4.05
N ALA A 29 -1.32 -5.78 4.55
CA ALA A 29 -1.27 -6.17 5.95
C ALA A 29 -1.01 -7.67 6.07
N GLU A 30 -0.17 -8.03 7.03
CA GLU A 30 0.19 -9.40 7.35
C GLU A 30 -0.42 -9.81 8.69
N PHE A 31 -0.92 -11.04 8.75
CA PHE A 31 -1.55 -11.60 9.95
C PHE A 31 -0.96 -12.97 10.29
N GLN A 32 -0.64 -13.18 11.56
CA GLN A 32 -0.44 -14.53 12.07
C GLN A 32 -1.81 -15.19 12.24
N LEU A 33 -1.89 -16.46 11.87
CA LEU A 33 -3.09 -17.27 12.12
C LEU A 33 -2.96 -17.90 13.50
N ILE A 34 -3.95 -17.67 14.35
CA ILE A 34 -4.10 -18.37 15.63
C ILE A 34 -5.27 -19.34 15.49
N VAL A 35 -5.10 -20.60 15.87
CA VAL A 35 -6.16 -21.62 15.94
C VAL A 35 -6.13 -22.23 17.34
N ASP A 36 -7.25 -22.15 18.06
CA ASP A 36 -7.40 -22.63 19.45
C ASP A 36 -6.29 -22.13 20.38
N GLY A 37 -5.94 -20.85 20.22
CA GLY A 37 -4.89 -20.18 21.01
C GLY A 37 -3.45 -20.44 20.55
N VAL A 38 -3.23 -21.32 19.57
CA VAL A 38 -1.89 -21.68 19.08
C VAL A 38 -1.61 -21.01 17.74
N ARG A 39 -0.41 -20.45 17.57
CA ARG A 39 0.03 -19.92 16.27
C ARG A 39 0.21 -21.07 15.27
N GLN A 40 -0.45 -20.95 14.14
CA GLN A 40 -0.41 -21.92 13.04
C GLN A 40 0.09 -21.27 11.75
N ARG A 41 0.63 -22.10 10.85
CA ARG A 41 1.00 -21.65 9.51
C ARG A 41 -0.19 -21.84 8.56
N PRO A 42 -0.67 -20.79 7.87
CA PRO A 42 -1.83 -20.92 6.99
C PRO A 42 -1.60 -21.88 5.82
N GLU A 43 -0.36 -22.07 5.37
CA GLU A 43 0.00 -23.06 4.35
C GLU A 43 -0.19 -24.50 4.85
N GLU A 44 -0.04 -24.75 6.15
CA GLU A 44 -0.22 -26.09 6.74
C GLU A 44 -1.70 -26.35 7.03
N ILE A 45 -2.44 -25.35 7.51
CA ILE A 45 -3.86 -25.48 7.84
C ILE A 45 -4.74 -25.52 6.58
N PHE A 46 -4.48 -24.65 5.61
CA PHE A 46 -5.35 -24.50 4.43
C PHE A 46 -4.70 -24.98 3.13
N GLY A 47 -3.37 -25.12 3.06
CA GLY A 47 -2.63 -25.36 1.82
C GLY A 47 -2.53 -24.13 0.90
N SER A 48 -3.67 -23.57 0.52
CA SER A 48 -3.80 -22.44 -0.42
C SER A 48 -4.96 -21.52 -0.03
N PRO A 49 -4.90 -20.21 -0.33
CA PRO A 49 -6.01 -19.29 -0.13
C PRO A 49 -7.33 -19.76 -0.76
N THR A 50 -7.29 -20.61 -1.80
CA THR A 50 -8.47 -21.18 -2.46
C THR A 50 -9.26 -22.16 -1.59
N GLN A 51 -8.66 -22.70 -0.53
CA GLN A 51 -9.35 -23.59 0.42
C GLN A 51 -10.02 -22.79 1.56
N LEU A 52 -9.52 -21.59 1.85
CA LEU A 52 -10.13 -20.67 2.81
C LEU A 52 -11.28 -19.88 2.18
N VAL A 53 -11.04 -19.27 1.01
CA VAL A 53 -12.01 -18.38 0.35
C VAL A 53 -12.98 -19.18 -0.51
N ARG A 54 -14.26 -19.20 -0.12
CA ARG A 54 -15.31 -20.00 -0.80
C ARG A 54 -15.64 -19.52 -2.22
N ARG A 55 -15.56 -18.21 -2.47
CA ARG A 55 -15.87 -17.64 -3.79
C ARG A 55 -14.68 -17.80 -4.74
N LYS A 56 -14.97 -18.11 -6.00
CA LYS A 56 -13.95 -18.30 -7.05
C LYS A 56 -13.09 -17.04 -7.22
N MET A 57 -11.80 -17.16 -6.92
CA MET A 57 -10.80 -16.09 -7.06
C MET A 57 -10.09 -16.12 -8.42
N ILE A 58 -9.60 -14.95 -8.88
CA ILE A 58 -8.79 -14.87 -10.09
C ILE A 58 -7.32 -15.12 -9.71
N PRO A 59 -6.61 -16.07 -10.34
CA PRO A 59 -5.21 -16.29 -10.04
C PRO A 59 -4.39 -15.04 -10.39
N ARG A 60 -3.34 -14.77 -9.61
CA ARG A 60 -2.34 -13.74 -9.89
C ARG A 60 -1.00 -14.41 -10.20
N THR A 61 0.03 -13.64 -10.54
CA THR A 61 1.40 -14.17 -10.64
C THR A 61 1.85 -14.72 -9.28
N GLY A 62 2.47 -15.90 -9.28
CA GLY A 62 2.92 -16.56 -8.05
C GLY A 62 1.78 -17.29 -7.33
N ARG A 63 1.84 -17.31 -5.99
CA ARG A 63 0.86 -17.99 -5.11
C ARG A 63 -0.30 -17.08 -4.65
N SER A 64 -0.44 -15.90 -5.26
CA SER A 64 -1.46 -14.93 -4.88
C SER A 64 -2.72 -15.01 -5.72
N PHE A 65 -3.84 -14.60 -5.11
CA PHE A 65 -5.17 -14.64 -5.71
C PHE A 65 -5.88 -13.30 -5.52
N GLN A 66 -6.63 -12.88 -6.53
CA GLN A 66 -7.48 -11.69 -6.45
C GLN A 66 -8.75 -12.05 -5.67
N LEU A 67 -8.97 -11.36 -4.56
CA LEU A 67 -10.16 -11.50 -3.72
C LEU A 67 -11.40 -10.95 -4.43
N PRO A 68 -12.59 -11.52 -4.15
CA PRO A 68 -13.87 -10.96 -4.62
C PRO A 68 -14.13 -9.53 -4.12
N ALA A 69 -13.56 -9.18 -2.96
CA ALA A 69 -13.64 -7.84 -2.39
C ALA A 69 -12.77 -6.80 -3.09
N GLY A 70 -11.96 -7.19 -4.09
CA GLY A 70 -11.21 -6.24 -4.92
C GLY A 70 -9.70 -6.33 -4.76
N GLY A 71 -9.19 -6.80 -3.63
CA GLY A 71 -7.76 -6.87 -3.32
C GLY A 71 -7.13 -8.22 -3.66
N ALA A 72 -6.06 -8.56 -2.95
CA ALA A 72 -5.39 -9.85 -3.09
C ALA A 72 -5.16 -10.53 -1.74
N ILE A 73 -5.07 -11.86 -1.77
CA ILE A 73 -4.69 -12.71 -0.64
C ILE A 73 -3.58 -13.67 -1.07
N TYR A 74 -2.65 -13.94 -0.18
CA TYR A 74 -1.68 -15.02 -0.31
C TYR A 74 -1.14 -15.43 1.06
N PHE A 75 -0.51 -16.61 1.10
CA PHE A 75 0.23 -17.07 2.27
C PHE A 75 1.72 -16.98 1.96
N ASP A 76 2.47 -16.28 2.80
CA ASP A 76 3.92 -16.17 2.67
C ASP A 76 4.58 -16.36 4.03
N THR A 77 5.56 -17.26 4.11
CA THR A 77 6.36 -17.48 5.33
C THR A 77 5.55 -17.61 6.63
N GLY A 78 4.40 -18.30 6.60
CA GLY A 78 3.61 -18.55 7.80
C GLY A 78 2.69 -17.41 8.23
N VAL A 79 2.43 -16.43 7.36
CA VAL A 79 1.42 -15.38 7.58
C VAL A 79 0.39 -15.34 6.46
N ILE A 80 -0.81 -14.83 6.77
CA ILE A 80 -1.82 -14.46 5.79
C ILE A 80 -1.55 -13.02 5.39
N GLU A 81 -1.27 -12.80 4.11
CA GLU A 81 -1.05 -11.47 3.55
C GLU A 81 -2.31 -11.03 2.80
N VAL A 82 -2.75 -9.80 3.07
CA VAL A 82 -3.91 -9.17 2.45
C VAL A 82 -3.50 -7.82 1.87
N ALA A 83 -3.76 -7.62 0.58
CA ALA A 83 -3.35 -6.41 -0.14
C ALA A 83 -4.54 -5.70 -0.79
N THR A 84 -4.49 -4.37 -0.86
CA THR A 84 -5.49 -3.57 -1.59
C THR A 84 -5.37 -3.79 -3.10
N PRO A 85 -6.44 -3.53 -3.88
CA PRO A 85 -6.21 -3.11 -5.25
C PRO A 85 -5.41 -1.80 -5.24
N ILE A 86 -4.60 -1.59 -6.28
CA ILE A 86 -3.90 -0.32 -6.43
C ILE A 86 -4.90 0.81 -6.72
N VAL A 87 -4.62 1.98 -6.17
CA VAL A 87 -5.37 3.21 -6.43
C VAL A 87 -4.45 4.26 -7.02
N GLU A 88 -4.99 5.05 -7.94
CA GLU A 88 -4.33 6.19 -8.54
C GLU A 88 -3.93 7.20 -7.45
N LEU A 89 -2.73 7.76 -7.54
CA LEU A 89 -2.22 8.78 -6.62
C LEU A 89 -2.84 10.16 -6.95
N GLU A 90 -4.14 10.26 -6.69
CA GLU A 90 -4.99 11.44 -6.91
C GLU A 90 -5.66 11.85 -5.59
N PRO A 91 -6.26 13.05 -5.47
CA PRO A 91 -6.97 13.46 -4.26
C PRO A 91 -7.95 12.39 -3.74
N GLY A 92 -7.86 12.10 -2.44
CA GLY A 92 -8.61 11.06 -1.75
C GLY A 92 -8.02 9.65 -1.86
N CYS A 93 -6.84 9.47 -2.47
CA CYS A 93 -6.21 8.15 -2.63
C CYS A 93 -5.91 7.45 -1.30
N CYS A 94 -5.40 8.18 -0.31
CA CYS A 94 -5.03 7.63 0.99
C CYS A 94 -6.25 7.07 1.73
N TYR A 95 -7.38 7.78 1.62
CA TYR A 95 -8.66 7.33 2.14
C TYR A 95 -9.15 6.06 1.43
N ARG A 96 -9.14 6.06 0.09
CA ARG A 96 -9.57 4.89 -0.69
C ARG A 96 -8.72 3.67 -0.36
N ALA A 97 -7.39 3.81 -0.31
CA ALA A 97 -6.48 2.72 -0.01
C ALA A 97 -6.72 2.15 1.40
N THR A 98 -6.84 3.02 2.41
CA THR A 98 -7.14 2.61 3.79
C THR A 98 -8.48 1.88 3.88
N ARG A 99 -9.55 2.45 3.30
CA ARG A 99 -10.86 1.81 3.26
C ARG A 99 -10.78 0.44 2.59
N LEU A 100 -10.14 0.36 1.42
CA LEU A 100 -10.01 -0.87 0.65
C LEU A 100 -9.29 -1.96 1.44
N LEU A 101 -8.25 -1.62 2.20
CA LEU A 101 -7.51 -2.60 3.00
C LEU A 101 -8.41 -3.19 4.08
N TRP A 102 -9.09 -2.32 4.84
CA TRP A 102 -10.03 -2.76 5.89
C TRP A 102 -11.20 -3.56 5.33
N GLU A 103 -11.70 -3.24 4.13
CA GLU A 103 -12.70 -4.07 3.42
C GLU A 103 -12.15 -5.46 3.08
N GLN A 104 -10.88 -5.57 2.67
CA GLN A 104 -10.27 -6.87 2.41
C GLN A 104 -10.05 -7.66 3.71
N ILE A 105 -9.55 -7.01 4.76
CA ILE A 105 -9.36 -7.63 6.08
C ILE A 105 -10.70 -8.18 6.59
N ARG A 106 -11.77 -7.37 6.52
CA ARG A 106 -13.12 -7.81 6.88
C ARG A 106 -13.57 -9.03 6.07
N TYR A 107 -13.33 -9.00 4.76
CA TYR A 107 -13.71 -10.11 3.88
C TYR A 107 -13.00 -11.40 4.30
N VAL A 108 -11.68 -11.35 4.53
CA VAL A 108 -10.89 -12.51 4.96
C VAL A 108 -11.31 -13.00 6.35
N ARG A 109 -11.52 -12.08 7.30
CA ARG A 109 -12.07 -12.41 8.63
C ARG A 109 -13.39 -13.17 8.54
N GLN A 110 -14.30 -12.73 7.66
CA GLN A 110 -15.59 -13.40 7.46
C GLN A 110 -15.49 -14.78 6.79
N GLU A 111 -14.48 -15.03 5.95
CA GLU A 111 -14.21 -16.38 5.44
C GLU A 111 -13.59 -17.25 6.54
N LEU A 112 -12.71 -16.68 7.37
CA LEU A 112 -12.13 -17.36 8.52
C LEU A 112 -13.18 -17.73 9.58
N ASP A 113 -14.11 -16.84 9.91
CA ASP A 113 -15.22 -17.12 10.84
C ASP A 113 -16.04 -18.32 10.39
N ARG A 114 -16.37 -18.37 9.10
CA ARG A 114 -17.13 -19.49 8.52
C ARG A 114 -16.31 -20.77 8.45
N TRP A 115 -15.01 -20.67 8.25
CA TRP A 115 -14.13 -21.82 8.33
C TRP A 115 -14.07 -22.36 9.77
N SER A 116 -13.86 -21.48 10.75
CA SER A 116 -13.83 -21.77 12.20
C SER A 116 -15.09 -22.49 12.65
N LEU A 117 -16.27 -21.95 12.29
CA LEU A 117 -17.57 -22.55 12.61
C LEU A 117 -17.72 -23.96 12.02
N ARG A 118 -17.29 -24.17 10.77
CA ARG A 118 -17.38 -25.48 10.11
C ARG A 118 -16.46 -26.53 10.73
N HIS A 119 -15.31 -26.11 11.26
CA HIS A 119 -14.30 -26.99 11.84
C HIS A 119 -14.35 -27.04 13.37
N LYS A 120 -15.32 -26.35 13.99
CA LYS A 120 -15.53 -26.30 15.45
C LYS A 120 -14.25 -25.91 16.24
N CYS A 121 -13.52 -24.93 15.74
CA CYS A 121 -12.35 -24.34 16.40
C CYS A 121 -12.50 -22.82 16.51
N ASP A 122 -11.71 -22.17 17.37
CA ASP A 122 -11.54 -20.72 17.38
C ASP A 122 -10.39 -20.34 16.45
N CYS A 123 -10.61 -19.40 15.54
CA CYS A 123 -9.52 -18.84 14.74
C CYS A 123 -9.46 -17.32 14.85
N ARG A 124 -8.25 -16.77 14.93
CA ARG A 124 -7.98 -15.34 15.01
C ARG A 124 -6.92 -14.89 14.00
N LEU A 125 -7.10 -13.66 13.50
CA LEU A 125 -6.10 -12.96 12.70
C LEU A 125 -5.33 -12.02 13.63
N GLN A 126 -4.16 -12.44 14.09
CA GLN A 126 -3.31 -11.56 14.91
C GLN A 126 -2.49 -10.63 13.99
N GLY A 127 -2.63 -9.33 14.17
CA GLY A 127 -1.91 -8.31 13.39
C GLY A 127 -0.39 -8.45 13.53
N PHE A 128 0.30 -8.55 12.41
CA PHE A 128 1.76 -8.70 12.37
C PHE A 128 2.43 -7.45 11.80
N SER A 129 2.19 -7.12 10.53
CA SER A 129 2.83 -5.97 9.88
C SER A 129 1.88 -5.23 8.91
N ALA A 130 2.25 -4.01 8.56
CA ALA A 130 1.60 -3.23 7.51
C ALA A 130 2.65 -2.61 6.56
N HIS A 131 2.32 -2.57 5.27
CA HIS A 131 3.22 -2.11 4.23
C HIS A 131 2.52 -1.05 3.38
N TYR A 132 3.14 0.11 3.27
CA TYR A 132 2.65 1.25 2.50
C TYR A 132 3.49 1.38 1.24
N ASN A 133 2.84 1.17 0.10
CA ASN A 133 3.52 1.06 -1.18
C ASN A 133 3.13 2.20 -2.11
N PHE A 134 4.12 2.84 -2.71
CA PHE A 134 3.95 3.99 -3.60
C PHE A 134 4.78 3.82 -4.86
N SER A 135 4.16 3.87 -6.02
CA SER A 135 4.87 3.95 -7.29
C SER A 135 5.13 5.40 -7.66
N PHE A 136 6.19 5.61 -8.41
CA PHE A 136 6.55 6.91 -8.97
C PHE A 136 7.19 6.69 -10.34
N PRO A 137 7.09 7.67 -11.24
CA PRO A 137 7.66 7.53 -12.58
C PRO A 137 9.18 7.37 -12.47
N THR A 138 9.73 6.45 -13.27
CA THR A 138 11.18 6.29 -13.40
C THR A 138 11.76 7.48 -14.17
N ASN A 139 12.01 8.57 -13.46
CA ASN A 139 12.71 9.73 -13.99
C ASN A 139 14.12 9.74 -13.40
N ARG A 140 15.01 8.85 -13.87
CA ARG A 140 16.43 8.92 -13.53
C ARG A 140 17.03 10.16 -14.21
N LYS A 141 16.82 11.34 -13.63
CA LYS A 141 17.36 12.60 -14.13
C LYS A 141 18.86 12.74 -13.86
N SER A 142 19.41 12.03 -12.86
CA SER A 142 20.83 12.00 -12.53
C SER A 142 21.23 10.79 -11.67
N ARG A 143 22.53 10.52 -11.47
CA ARG A 143 23.02 9.50 -10.50
C ARG A 143 22.51 9.77 -9.08
N LYS A 144 22.31 11.04 -8.70
CA LYS A 144 21.87 11.47 -7.37
C LYS A 144 20.35 11.41 -7.18
N ARG A 145 19.57 11.23 -8.26
CA ARG A 145 18.10 11.05 -8.24
C ARG A 145 17.70 9.65 -8.70
N ASN A 146 17.73 8.71 -7.77
CA ASN A 146 17.27 7.34 -8.01
C ASN A 146 16.52 6.78 -6.78
N SER A 147 15.81 5.66 -6.94
CA SER A 147 14.98 5.11 -5.88
C SER A 147 15.78 4.66 -4.65
N THR A 148 17.02 4.21 -4.83
CA THR A 148 17.91 3.84 -3.72
C THR A 148 18.29 5.05 -2.88
N THR A 149 18.71 6.16 -3.51
CA THR A 149 19.05 7.39 -2.77
C THR A 149 17.82 8.02 -2.13
N LEU A 150 16.67 7.99 -2.81
CA LEU A 150 15.38 8.42 -2.24
C LEU A 150 15.01 7.58 -1.00
N GLY A 151 15.07 6.25 -1.11
CA GLY A 151 14.75 5.35 0.00
C GLY A 151 15.70 5.53 1.19
N PHE A 152 16.98 5.82 0.94
CA PHE A 152 17.94 6.11 2.01
C PHE A 152 17.60 7.41 2.73
N LEU A 153 17.30 8.49 1.98
CA LEU A 153 16.91 9.77 2.56
C LEU A 153 15.59 9.67 3.34
N LEU A 154 14.59 8.97 2.80
CA LEU A 154 13.33 8.71 3.47
C LEU A 154 13.52 7.90 4.76
N ALA A 155 14.46 6.96 4.80
CA ALA A 155 14.78 6.22 6.02
C ALA A 155 15.34 7.12 7.15
N HIS A 156 15.84 8.32 6.84
CA HIS A 156 16.24 9.31 7.84
C HIS A 156 15.10 10.24 8.30
N ILE A 157 14.05 10.41 7.48
CA ILE A 157 12.98 11.41 7.72
C ILE A 157 11.73 10.74 8.28
N LEU A 158 11.28 9.64 7.66
CA LEU A 158 10.03 8.98 8.00
C LEU A 158 9.92 8.40 9.41
N PRO A 159 10.99 7.85 10.04
CA PRO A 159 10.78 7.00 11.20
C PRO A 159 10.06 7.65 12.38
N VAL A 160 10.41 8.88 12.80
CA VAL A 160 9.80 9.48 14.00
C VAL A 160 8.31 9.78 13.79
N PRO A 161 7.88 10.45 12.71
CA PRO A 161 6.45 10.62 12.42
C PRO A 161 5.70 9.29 12.26
N VAL A 162 6.26 8.33 11.50
CA VAL A 162 5.63 7.03 11.26
C VAL A 162 5.52 6.22 12.55
N MET A 163 6.46 6.37 13.47
CA MET A 163 6.42 5.73 14.79
C MET A 163 5.17 6.15 15.57
N LEU A 164 4.93 7.45 15.66
CA LEU A 164 3.76 7.99 16.35
C LEU A 164 2.43 7.61 15.65
N LEU A 165 2.44 7.42 14.33
CA LEU A 165 1.22 7.13 13.58
C LEU A 165 0.91 5.63 13.41
N ALA A 166 1.90 4.74 13.48
CA ALA A 166 1.72 3.35 13.04
C ALA A 166 2.29 2.27 13.97
N THR A 167 3.01 2.64 15.03
CA THR A 167 3.74 1.68 15.87
C THR A 167 3.23 1.66 17.30
N ASN A 168 3.58 0.62 18.05
CA ASN A 168 3.17 0.40 19.44
C ASN A 168 4.38 0.00 20.30
N ARG A 169 4.16 -0.25 21.60
CA ARG A 169 5.23 -0.58 22.57
C ARG A 169 6.01 -1.87 22.25
N LYS A 170 5.45 -2.79 21.47
CA LYS A 170 6.08 -4.04 21.02
C LYS A 170 6.71 -3.95 19.63
N SER A 171 6.66 -2.78 18.98
CA SER A 171 7.26 -2.59 17.67
C SER A 171 8.78 -2.71 17.69
N SER A 172 9.33 -3.26 16.61
CA SER A 172 10.76 -3.58 16.54
C SER A 172 11.53 -2.72 15.55
N ALA A 173 10.85 -2.22 14.51
CA ALA A 173 11.48 -1.49 13.43
C ALA A 173 10.49 -0.66 12.61
N ILE A 174 11.02 0.38 11.96
CA ILE A 174 10.38 1.01 10.80
C ILE A 174 11.33 0.85 9.63
N GLY A 175 10.82 0.33 8.51
CA GLY A 175 11.62 0.00 7.33
C GLY A 175 11.25 0.84 6.12
N VAL A 176 12.25 1.12 5.29
CA VAL A 176 12.08 1.76 3.98
C VAL A 176 12.83 0.92 2.94
N ARG A 177 12.07 0.43 1.97
CA ARG A 177 12.50 -0.58 0.99
C ARG A 177 12.30 -0.01 -0.42
N PRO A 178 13.36 0.50 -1.06
CA PRO A 178 13.26 0.93 -2.44
C PRO A 178 13.14 -0.28 -3.38
N ARG A 179 12.38 -0.08 -4.44
CA ARG A 179 12.30 -0.92 -5.64
C ARG A 179 12.58 -0.04 -6.85
N ARG A 180 12.64 -0.62 -8.05
CA ARG A 180 13.02 0.12 -9.27
C ARG A 180 12.10 1.33 -9.53
N THR A 181 10.80 1.16 -9.36
CA THR A 181 9.74 2.15 -9.67
C THR A 181 8.74 2.30 -8.50
N ARG A 182 9.10 1.81 -7.31
CA ARG A 182 8.23 1.78 -6.13
C ARG A 182 9.07 1.98 -4.87
N LEU A 183 8.44 2.54 -3.85
CA LEU A 183 8.91 2.53 -2.47
C LEU A 183 7.91 1.75 -1.62
N GLU A 184 8.44 1.02 -0.66
CA GLU A 184 7.67 0.31 0.36
C GLU A 184 8.14 0.79 1.73
N VAL A 185 7.21 1.24 2.57
CA VAL A 185 7.45 1.58 3.98
C VAL A 185 6.79 0.50 4.83
N THR A 186 7.53 -0.10 5.75
CA THR A 186 7.07 -1.25 6.54
C THR A 186 7.03 -0.90 8.02
N THR A 187 5.92 -1.21 8.67
CA THR A 187 5.69 -1.01 10.10
C THR A 187 5.01 -2.25 10.69
N ASP A 188 4.81 -2.29 12.00
CA ASP A 188 3.82 -3.19 12.59
C ASP A 188 2.42 -2.90 12.00
N PHE A 189 1.50 -3.87 12.12
CA PHE A 189 0.10 -3.64 11.81
C PHE A 189 -0.44 -2.48 12.66
N THR A 190 -1.44 -1.74 12.18
CA THR A 190 -2.06 -0.64 12.94
C THR A 190 -3.56 -0.91 13.01
N PRO A 191 -4.11 -1.40 14.14
CA PRO A 191 -5.53 -1.74 14.27
C PRO A 191 -6.42 -0.49 14.48
N ASP A 192 -6.07 0.63 13.86
CA ASP A 192 -6.84 1.87 13.90
C ASP A 192 -6.85 2.47 12.49
N ALA A 193 -8.06 2.60 11.92
CA ALA A 193 -8.23 3.08 10.55
C ALA A 193 -7.85 4.56 10.39
N ALA A 194 -8.03 5.39 11.42
CA ALA A 194 -7.67 6.80 11.37
C ALA A 194 -6.15 7.02 11.40
N LEU A 195 -5.45 6.25 12.23
CA LEU A 195 -3.98 6.23 12.29
C LEU A 195 -3.36 5.61 11.04
N MET A 196 -3.96 4.56 10.49
CA MET A 196 -3.52 3.99 9.22
C MET A 196 -3.70 4.95 8.04
N LEU A 197 -4.82 5.69 8.02
CA LEU A 197 -5.05 6.78 7.05
C LEU A 197 -4.04 7.91 7.23
N ALA A 198 -3.79 8.33 8.47
CA ALA A 198 -2.81 9.35 8.80
C ALA A 198 -1.40 8.96 8.32
N THR A 199 -0.99 7.71 8.60
CA THR A 199 0.29 7.15 8.14
C THR A 199 0.37 7.14 6.62
N SER A 200 -0.67 6.65 5.94
CA SER A 200 -0.74 6.63 4.49
C SER A 200 -0.60 8.03 3.90
N ALA A 201 -1.31 9.02 4.45
CA ALA A 201 -1.28 10.40 3.98
C ALA A 201 0.08 11.06 4.23
N PHE A 202 0.66 10.87 5.42
CA PHE A 202 1.99 11.38 5.75
C PHE A 202 3.06 10.82 4.81
N VAL A 203 3.11 9.50 4.62
CA VAL A 203 4.11 8.87 3.75
C VAL A 203 3.91 9.30 2.29
N ALA A 204 2.67 9.29 1.79
CA ALA A 204 2.38 9.71 0.42
C ALA A 204 2.80 11.16 0.16
N GLY A 205 2.41 12.08 1.06
CA GLY A 205 2.76 13.50 0.95
C GLY A 205 4.26 13.73 1.03
N THR A 206 4.94 13.06 1.96
CA THR A 206 6.41 13.14 2.09
C THR A 206 7.11 12.67 0.81
N VAL A 207 6.69 11.53 0.24
CA VAL A 207 7.27 11.01 -1.00
C VAL A 207 7.04 11.98 -2.15
N GLU A 208 5.81 12.47 -2.35
CA GLU A 208 5.49 13.41 -3.44
C GLU A 208 6.24 14.73 -3.32
N THR A 209 6.34 15.31 -2.12
CA THR A 209 7.15 16.51 -1.87
C THR A 209 8.62 16.25 -2.22
N MET A 210 9.19 15.16 -1.71
CA MET A 210 10.60 14.86 -1.92
C MET A 210 10.92 14.54 -3.37
N LEU A 211 9.98 14.00 -4.14
CA LEU A 211 10.16 13.79 -5.58
C LEU A 211 10.43 15.11 -6.34
N GLN A 212 10.01 16.25 -5.79
CA GLN A 212 10.28 17.59 -6.34
C GLN A 212 11.67 18.15 -5.97
N TRP A 213 12.35 17.58 -4.97
CA TRP A 213 13.66 18.07 -4.55
C TRP A 213 14.72 17.92 -5.64
N SER A 214 15.74 18.79 -5.58
CA SER A 214 16.80 18.89 -6.59
C SER A 214 17.68 17.63 -6.65
N ASP A 215 17.88 16.96 -5.52
CA ASP A 215 18.47 15.62 -5.40
C ASP A 215 18.05 14.92 -4.09
N TYR A 216 18.54 13.69 -3.86
CA TYR A 216 18.18 12.88 -2.68
C TYR A 216 19.36 12.65 -1.72
N GLY A 217 20.26 13.62 -1.58
CA GLY A 217 21.35 13.59 -0.60
C GLY A 217 20.91 14.06 0.79
N LEU A 218 21.62 13.62 1.84
CA LEU A 218 21.30 13.98 3.24
C LEU A 218 21.37 15.49 3.55
N ARG A 219 22.06 16.29 2.72
CA ARG A 219 22.08 17.75 2.87
C ARG A 219 20.69 18.39 2.71
N GLN A 220 19.78 17.71 2.02
CA GLN A 220 18.39 18.15 1.86
C GLN A 220 17.65 18.20 3.21
N ILE A 221 18.08 17.42 4.21
CA ILE A 221 17.50 17.50 5.56
C ILE A 221 17.73 18.90 6.15
N ALA A 222 18.96 19.41 6.07
CA ALA A 222 19.28 20.75 6.55
C ALA A 222 18.67 21.85 5.67
N ALA A 223 18.65 21.66 4.34
CA ALA A 223 18.08 22.63 3.40
C ALA A 223 16.55 22.82 3.54
N HIS A 224 15.88 21.90 4.24
CA HIS A 224 14.45 21.93 4.52
C HIS A 224 14.13 22.00 6.02
N ASP A 225 15.12 22.40 6.84
CA ASP A 225 15.00 22.59 8.29
C ASP A 225 14.39 21.38 9.02
N LEU A 226 14.72 20.17 8.55
CA LEU A 226 14.20 18.93 9.13
C LEU A 226 15.05 18.50 10.33
N PRO A 227 14.43 18.14 11.47
CA PRO A 227 15.15 17.69 12.65
C PRO A 227 15.87 16.36 12.37
N ARG A 228 17.09 16.24 12.90
CA ARG A 228 17.90 15.03 12.72
C ARG A 228 18.47 14.55 14.04
N LEU A 229 17.99 13.38 14.46
CA LEU A 229 18.45 12.68 15.65
C LEU A 229 19.96 12.41 15.65
N MET A 230 20.55 12.41 16.85
CA MET A 230 21.94 12.07 17.11
C MET A 230 22.08 11.34 18.46
N PRO A 231 22.78 10.19 18.51
CA PRO A 231 23.24 9.39 17.38
C PRO A 231 22.07 8.81 16.57
N PHE A 232 22.28 8.63 15.27
CA PHE A 232 21.30 7.96 14.40
C PHE A 232 22.01 7.07 13.37
N ARG A 233 21.76 5.76 13.46
CA ARG A 233 22.37 4.76 12.56
C ARG A 233 21.34 3.82 11.97
N LEU A 234 21.13 3.95 10.67
CA LEU A 234 20.33 3.01 9.90
C LEU A 234 21.01 1.64 9.82
N ARG A 235 20.20 0.59 9.85
CA ARG A 235 20.64 -0.78 9.58
C ARG A 235 20.15 -1.21 8.21
N LYS A 236 21.02 -1.82 7.42
CA LYS A 236 20.59 -2.47 6.18
C LYS A 236 19.59 -3.58 6.53
N HIS A 237 18.59 -3.76 5.66
CA HIS A 237 17.68 -4.87 5.81
C HIS A 237 18.44 -6.19 5.61
N SER A 238 18.25 -7.17 6.50
CA SER A 238 19.08 -8.38 6.56
C SER A 238 18.90 -9.30 5.34
N SER A 239 17.66 -9.45 4.86
CA SER A 239 17.32 -10.35 3.73
C SER A 239 16.83 -9.64 2.47
N ARG A 240 16.71 -8.31 2.48
CA ARG A 240 16.04 -7.54 1.41
C ARG A 240 16.82 -6.27 1.10
N ARG A 241 16.48 -5.59 0.00
CA ARG A 241 16.97 -4.24 -0.28
C ARG A 241 16.24 -3.21 0.58
N GLY A 242 16.99 -2.32 1.24
CA GLY A 242 16.46 -1.21 2.04
C GLY A 242 17.16 -1.00 3.36
N TRP A 243 16.56 -0.14 4.19
CA TRP A 243 17.07 0.25 5.50
C TRP A 243 15.98 0.18 6.54
N ARG A 244 16.39 0.01 7.80
CA ARG A 244 15.52 0.01 8.97
C ARG A 244 16.09 0.93 10.04
N MET A 245 15.21 1.67 10.68
CA MET A 245 15.44 2.18 12.03
C MET A 245 15.00 1.09 13.01
N LEU A 246 15.92 0.65 13.87
CA LEU A 246 15.66 -0.28 14.97
C LEU A 246 15.68 0.49 16.29
N SER A 247 15.31 -0.15 17.41
CA SER A 247 15.49 0.44 18.74
C SER A 247 16.93 0.90 19.00
N ARG A 248 17.91 0.07 18.63
CA ARG A 248 19.35 0.37 18.70
C ARG A 248 19.89 1.32 17.62
N SER A 249 19.02 1.94 16.82
CA SER A 249 19.44 2.95 15.83
C SER A 249 19.66 4.32 16.45
N VAL A 250 19.17 4.53 17.67
CA VAL A 250 19.19 5.78 18.43
C VAL A 250 19.65 5.50 19.88
N ALA A 251 19.86 6.53 20.69
CA ALA A 251 20.42 6.41 22.03
C ALA A 251 19.57 5.58 23.01
N GLN A 252 18.24 5.67 22.88
CA GLN A 252 17.28 4.99 23.75
C GLN A 252 16.27 4.23 22.90
N ASN A 253 15.59 3.22 23.45
CA ASN A 253 14.55 2.52 22.70
C ASN A 253 13.35 3.44 22.48
N PRO A 254 13.09 3.88 21.24
CA PRO A 254 12.08 4.90 20.96
C PRO A 254 10.65 4.35 21.03
N PHE A 255 10.48 3.02 21.03
CA PHE A 255 9.18 2.38 21.16
C PHE A 255 8.74 2.26 22.63
N THR A 256 9.67 2.23 23.59
CA THR A 256 9.36 2.07 25.02
C THR A 256 9.63 3.32 25.84
N ALA A 257 10.41 4.28 25.33
CA ALA A 257 10.64 5.56 25.99
C ALA A 257 9.36 6.42 26.06
N ASP A 258 9.35 7.40 26.96
CA ASP A 258 8.32 8.44 26.97
C ASP A 258 8.46 9.29 25.70
N ILE A 259 7.38 9.32 24.91
CA ILE A 259 7.32 10.02 23.63
C ILE A 259 7.19 11.54 23.79
N ASN A 260 6.83 12.02 24.99
CA ASN A 260 6.70 13.43 25.33
C ASN A 260 7.96 13.99 26.04
N ALA A 261 8.84 13.13 26.54
CA ALA A 261 10.04 13.57 27.23
C ALA A 261 11.07 14.15 26.23
N PRO A 262 11.66 15.33 26.49
CA PRO A 262 12.62 15.98 25.58
C PRO A 262 14.02 15.38 25.70
N ILE A 263 14.13 14.07 25.51
CA ILE A 263 15.34 13.27 25.74
C ILE A 263 16.14 12.99 24.46
N TRP A 264 15.66 13.46 23.31
CA TRP A 264 16.24 13.14 22.01
C TRP A 264 17.11 14.27 21.51
N SER A 265 18.43 14.08 21.60
CA SER A 265 19.40 15.04 21.07
C SER A 265 19.37 15.09 19.54
N LEU A 266 19.38 16.30 19.01
CA LEU A 266 19.44 16.60 17.60
C LEU A 266 20.84 17.06 17.19
N ARG A 267 21.13 17.00 15.88
CA ARG A 267 22.39 17.50 15.31
C ARG A 267 22.66 18.98 15.55
N ASP A 268 21.61 19.77 15.71
CA ASP A 268 21.67 21.21 16.01
C ASP A 268 21.80 21.51 17.51
N ARG A 269 22.09 20.49 18.34
CA ARG A 269 22.27 20.55 19.79
C ARG A 269 20.98 20.78 20.60
N ARG A 270 19.82 20.90 19.96
CA ARG A 270 18.54 20.90 20.67
C ARG A 270 18.23 19.50 21.21
N SER A 271 17.48 19.42 22.29
CA SER A 271 16.88 18.17 22.77
C SER A 271 15.37 18.34 22.73
N LEU A 272 14.70 17.46 21.98
CA LEU A 272 13.26 17.50 21.75
C LEU A 272 12.62 16.16 22.10
N SER A 273 11.31 16.16 22.28
CA SER A 273 10.50 14.95 22.36
C SER A 273 10.26 14.35 20.97
N LEU A 274 9.80 13.10 20.89
CA LEU A 274 9.43 12.50 19.59
C LEU A 274 8.27 13.26 18.94
N ARG A 275 7.35 13.79 19.75
CA ARG A 275 6.22 14.62 19.32
C ARG A 275 6.67 15.94 18.70
N GLU A 276 7.56 16.67 19.36
CA GLU A 276 8.12 17.91 18.82
C GLU A 276 8.89 17.65 17.51
N ILE A 277 9.71 16.59 17.46
CA ILE A 277 10.42 16.19 16.24
C ILE A 277 9.44 15.90 15.10
N ALA A 278 8.35 15.17 15.36
CA ALA A 278 7.35 14.88 14.34
C ALA A 278 6.57 16.13 13.90
N ALA A 279 6.26 17.04 14.84
CA ALA A 279 5.58 18.30 14.57
C ALA A 279 6.45 19.26 13.72
N GLU A 280 7.76 19.28 13.91
CA GLU A 280 8.68 19.99 13.01
C GLU A 280 8.79 19.29 11.65
N THR A 281 8.88 17.96 11.65
CA THR A 281 9.06 17.16 10.42
C THR A 281 7.88 17.29 9.45
N VAL A 282 6.65 17.46 9.92
CA VAL A 282 5.47 17.49 9.04
C VAL A 282 5.37 18.76 8.20
N ARG A 283 5.93 19.88 8.66
CA ARG A 283 5.71 21.23 8.09
C ARG A 283 6.02 21.30 6.59
N PRO A 284 7.14 20.78 6.07
CA PRO A 284 7.45 20.88 4.64
C PRO A 284 6.52 20.03 3.76
N PHE A 285 5.78 19.09 4.34
CA PHE A 285 4.98 18.10 3.62
C PHE A 285 3.48 18.40 3.64
N GLU A 286 3.04 19.39 4.42
CA GLU A 286 1.61 19.69 4.66
C GLU A 286 0.80 19.89 3.38
N HIS A 287 1.38 20.59 2.40
CA HIS A 287 0.71 20.86 1.13
C HIS A 287 0.32 19.57 0.41
N GLU A 288 1.28 18.65 0.23
CA GLU A 288 1.06 17.38 -0.47
C GLU A 288 0.21 16.42 0.35
N ILE A 289 0.38 16.39 1.67
CA ILE A 289 -0.50 15.62 2.58
C ILE A 289 -1.96 16.06 2.38
N ARG A 290 -2.23 17.36 2.42
CA ARG A 290 -3.59 17.92 2.25
C ARG A 290 -4.13 17.64 0.84
N ARG A 291 -3.29 17.76 -0.19
CA ARG A 291 -3.68 17.55 -1.60
C ARG A 291 -4.10 16.10 -1.87
N LEU A 292 -3.37 15.13 -1.32
CA LEU A 292 -3.61 13.69 -1.55
C LEU A 292 -4.68 13.11 -0.62
N SER A 293 -4.85 13.67 0.58
CA SER A 293 -5.86 13.27 1.55
C SER A 293 -6.95 14.34 1.68
N ASP A 294 -7.00 15.05 2.80
CA ASP A 294 -7.82 16.24 3.04
C ASP A 294 -7.31 17.02 4.27
N ALA A 295 -7.90 18.19 4.54
CA ALA A 295 -7.54 19.03 5.68
C ALA A 295 -7.78 18.33 7.03
N THR A 296 -8.87 17.58 7.18
CA THR A 296 -9.19 16.85 8.42
C THR A 296 -8.14 15.77 8.73
N THR A 297 -7.61 15.11 7.71
CA THR A 297 -6.54 14.11 7.88
C THR A 297 -5.24 14.78 8.30
N LEU A 298 -4.87 15.91 7.70
CA LEU A 298 -3.71 16.70 8.11
C LEU A 298 -3.84 17.20 9.56
N GLU A 299 -5.00 17.73 9.94
CA GLU A 299 -5.24 18.19 11.32
C GLU A 299 -5.15 17.05 12.32
N HIS A 300 -5.59 15.85 11.97
CA HIS A 300 -5.40 14.70 12.85
C HIS A 300 -3.94 14.26 12.97
N ILE A 301 -3.17 14.28 11.88
CA ILE A 301 -1.73 14.03 11.93
C ILE A 301 -1.07 15.01 12.91
N LYS A 302 -1.38 16.31 12.78
CA LYS A 302 -0.88 17.35 13.68
C LYS A 302 -1.36 17.17 15.12
N ALA A 303 -2.63 16.82 15.32
CA ALA A 303 -3.18 16.54 16.64
C ALA A 303 -2.46 15.38 17.32
N VAL A 304 -2.15 14.30 16.58
CA VAL A 304 -1.30 13.24 17.12
C VAL A 304 0.08 13.82 17.44
N PHE A 305 0.74 14.55 16.56
CA PHE A 305 2.07 15.09 16.86
C PHE A 305 2.11 16.11 18.01
N ARG A 306 1.00 16.79 18.33
CA ARG A 306 0.89 17.68 19.50
C ARG A 306 0.46 16.98 20.78
N GLY A 307 -0.03 15.74 20.71
CA GLY A 307 -0.61 15.01 21.85
C GLY A 307 -2.10 15.27 22.08
N ASP A 308 -2.76 16.04 21.21
CA ASP A 308 -4.21 16.27 21.25
C ASP A 308 -5.02 15.04 20.78
N ALA A 309 -4.36 14.11 20.07
CA ALA A 309 -4.92 12.83 19.65
C ALA A 309 -3.96 11.69 19.98
N ARG A 310 -4.53 10.51 20.27
CA ARG A 310 -3.76 9.36 20.73
C ARG A 310 -2.92 8.75 19.60
N SER A 311 -1.68 8.45 19.92
CA SER A 311 -0.82 7.46 19.27
C SER A 311 -1.03 6.10 19.93
N LEU A 312 -0.73 5.00 19.23
CA LEU A 312 -0.66 3.69 19.89
C LEU A 312 0.52 3.57 20.87
N LEU A 313 1.47 4.51 20.84
CA LEU A 313 2.54 4.64 21.82
C LEU A 313 2.10 5.35 23.10
N ASP A 314 0.90 5.94 23.16
CA ASP A 314 0.38 6.49 24.42
C ASP A 314 -0.07 5.39 25.40
N PHE A 315 -0.28 4.17 24.90
CA PHE A 315 -0.66 3.03 25.73
C PHE A 315 0.58 2.35 26.34
N ASN A 316 0.41 1.80 27.53
CA ASN A 316 1.45 1.00 28.19
C ASN A 316 1.68 -0.34 27.47
N GLU A 317 0.62 -0.89 26.88
CA GLU A 317 0.65 -2.18 26.19
C GLU A 317 0.08 -2.07 24.77
N ARG A 318 0.43 -3.05 23.94
CA ARG A 318 -0.15 -3.21 22.60
C ARG A 318 -1.67 -3.43 22.73
N PRO A 319 -2.54 -2.68 22.02
CA PRO A 319 -4.00 -2.85 22.10
C PRO A 319 -4.51 -4.26 21.73
N ASP A 320 -5.60 -4.69 22.37
CA ASP A 320 -6.23 -6.01 22.11
C ASP A 320 -6.73 -6.18 20.67
N ALA A 321 -7.01 -5.08 19.97
CA ALA A 321 -7.40 -5.11 18.56
C ALA A 321 -6.32 -5.71 17.63
N TYR A 322 -5.07 -5.86 18.10
CA TYR A 322 -4.05 -6.66 17.43
C TYR A 322 -4.31 -8.16 17.51
N GLU A 323 -4.97 -8.66 18.54
CA GLU A 323 -5.12 -10.09 18.81
C GLU A 323 -6.22 -10.74 17.96
N ASP A 324 -7.15 -9.95 17.42
CA ASP A 324 -8.22 -10.43 16.55
C ASP A 324 -8.68 -9.37 15.53
N ALA A 325 -7.80 -9.10 14.57
CA ALA A 325 -7.99 -8.08 13.56
C ALA A 325 -9.18 -8.37 12.63
N GLY A 326 -9.96 -7.33 12.34
CA GLY A 326 -11.07 -7.38 11.39
C GLY A 326 -12.39 -7.90 11.94
N ARG A 327 -12.43 -8.41 13.19
CA ARG A 327 -13.68 -8.83 13.85
C ARG A 327 -14.64 -7.65 14.01
N THR A 328 -14.11 -6.54 14.50
CA THR A 328 -14.77 -5.23 14.50
C THR A 328 -13.95 -4.27 13.65
N ILE A 329 -14.63 -3.31 13.02
CA ILE A 329 -13.95 -2.19 12.37
C ILE A 329 -14.53 -0.93 12.96
N ASP A 330 -13.75 -0.29 13.81
CA ASP A 330 -14.03 1.06 14.24
C ASP A 330 -13.46 2.03 13.20
N TRP A 331 -14.35 2.67 12.45
CA TRP A 331 -13.95 3.74 11.51
C TRP A 331 -13.62 5.05 12.25
N ASN A 332 -13.77 5.06 13.58
CA ASN A 332 -13.83 6.24 14.45
C ASN A 332 -14.93 7.21 13.98
N ARG A 333 -15.25 8.28 14.74
CA ARG A 333 -16.32 9.26 14.41
C ARG A 333 -16.20 9.95 13.05
N ARG A 334 -15.17 9.66 12.25
CA ARG A 334 -15.14 9.98 10.83
C ARG A 334 -16.21 9.14 10.15
N ARG A 335 -17.39 9.74 9.94
CA ARG A 335 -18.32 9.27 8.92
C ARG A 335 -17.45 8.93 7.71
N VAL A 336 -17.40 7.64 7.36
CA VAL A 336 -16.72 7.13 6.17
C VAL A 336 -17.13 8.08 5.04
N ARG A 337 -16.27 9.07 4.72
CA ARG A 337 -16.56 10.03 3.66
C ARG A 337 -16.76 9.16 2.44
N ARG A 338 -17.94 9.23 1.81
CA ARG A 338 -18.24 8.42 0.63
C ARG A 338 -17.48 8.99 -0.56
N TRP A 339 -16.14 8.93 -0.50
CA TRP A 339 -15.31 9.10 -1.67
C TRP A 339 -15.72 8.03 -2.67
N SER A 340 -16.03 8.46 -3.88
CA SER A 340 -16.35 7.54 -4.96
C SER A 340 -15.19 6.58 -5.19
N ARG A 341 -15.53 5.36 -5.62
CA ARG A 341 -14.54 4.36 -6.02
C ARG A 341 -13.59 4.93 -7.05
N SER A 342 -12.32 4.55 -6.97
CA SER A 342 -11.31 4.97 -7.96
C SER A 342 -11.63 4.42 -9.36
N ALA A 343 -10.98 4.91 -10.43
CA ALA A 343 -11.24 4.35 -11.75
C ALA A 343 -10.69 2.91 -11.84
N TYR A 344 -9.52 2.64 -11.25
CA TYR A 344 -8.96 1.31 -11.12
C TYR A 344 -9.83 0.38 -10.29
N GLU A 345 -10.34 0.82 -9.15
CA GLU A 345 -11.26 0.03 -8.33
C GLU A 345 -12.49 -0.42 -9.12
N ARG A 346 -13.10 0.50 -9.88
CA ARG A 346 -14.28 0.18 -10.74
C ARG A 346 -13.94 -0.81 -11.84
N VAL A 347 -12.76 -0.71 -12.45
CA VAL A 347 -12.29 -1.65 -13.47
C VAL A 347 -12.04 -3.02 -12.84
N ILE A 348 -11.35 -3.08 -11.69
CA ILE A 348 -11.03 -4.33 -10.99
C ILE A 348 -12.30 -5.06 -10.58
N HIS A 349 -13.33 -4.38 -10.06
CA HIS A 349 -14.61 -5.03 -9.77
C HIS A 349 -15.26 -5.65 -11.02
N ARG A 350 -15.20 -4.98 -12.18
CA ARG A 350 -15.71 -5.56 -13.44
C ARG A 350 -14.89 -6.76 -13.91
N VAL A 351 -13.57 -6.73 -13.69
CA VAL A 351 -12.67 -7.86 -13.96
C VAL A 351 -13.04 -9.04 -13.06
N ILE A 352 -13.32 -8.80 -11.78
CA ILE A 352 -13.75 -9.80 -10.79
C ILE A 352 -15.12 -10.40 -11.12
N GLU A 353 -16.04 -9.63 -11.68
CA GLU A 353 -17.34 -10.14 -12.17
C GLU A 353 -17.18 -11.17 -13.30
N ARG A 354 -16.00 -11.30 -13.92
CA ARG A 354 -15.67 -12.27 -14.99
C ARG A 354 -16.59 -12.23 -16.21
N LYS A 355 -17.42 -11.19 -16.34
CA LYS A 355 -18.25 -10.99 -17.53
C LYS A 355 -17.34 -10.80 -18.74
N ALA A 356 -17.67 -11.47 -19.84
CA ALA A 356 -16.93 -11.33 -21.07
C ALA A 356 -16.89 -9.86 -21.50
N ILE A 357 -15.70 -9.30 -21.72
CA ILE A 357 -15.55 -7.92 -22.17
C ILE A 357 -15.38 -7.87 -23.69
N GLN A 358 -16.07 -6.91 -24.30
CA GLN A 358 -15.97 -6.62 -25.73
C GLN A 358 -14.88 -5.57 -25.97
N ILE A 359 -13.88 -5.91 -26.78
CA ILE A 359 -12.78 -5.03 -27.20
C ILE A 359 -12.57 -5.18 -28.71
N GLY A 360 -12.82 -4.12 -29.48
CA GLY A 360 -12.67 -4.15 -30.95
C GLY A 360 -13.48 -5.25 -31.62
N GLY A 361 -14.75 -5.42 -31.25
CA GLY A 361 -15.65 -6.44 -31.80
C GLY A 361 -15.40 -7.88 -31.32
N LYS A 362 -14.37 -8.11 -30.51
CA LYS A 362 -13.99 -9.44 -30.01
C LYS A 362 -14.33 -9.60 -28.53
N ARG A 363 -14.73 -10.81 -28.14
CA ARG A 363 -15.03 -11.20 -26.76
C ARG A 363 -13.80 -11.76 -26.06
N TYR A 364 -13.56 -11.28 -24.85
CA TYR A 364 -12.45 -11.70 -24.00
C TYR A 364 -12.92 -12.10 -22.62
N THR A 365 -12.28 -13.10 -22.02
CA THR A 365 -12.47 -13.51 -20.63
C THR A 365 -11.21 -13.28 -19.83
N VAL A 366 -11.35 -12.93 -18.55
CA VAL A 366 -10.22 -12.71 -17.65
C VAL A 366 -9.59 -14.06 -17.30
N GLN A 367 -8.29 -14.18 -17.55
CA GLN A 367 -7.53 -15.38 -17.21
C GLN A 367 -6.79 -15.23 -15.88
N ARG A 368 -6.08 -14.11 -15.69
CA ARG A 368 -5.31 -13.82 -14.47
C ARG A 368 -5.00 -12.33 -14.34
N MET A 369 -4.68 -11.90 -13.12
CA MET A 369 -3.96 -10.64 -12.90
C MET A 369 -2.46 -10.87 -13.04
N GLN A 370 -1.75 -9.90 -13.60
CA GLN A 370 -0.29 -9.95 -13.76
C GLN A 370 0.33 -8.73 -13.06
N GLY A 371 1.11 -9.00 -12.02
CA GLY A 371 1.67 -7.94 -11.17
C GLY A 371 0.59 -7.02 -10.60
N TRP A 372 0.93 -5.74 -10.44
CA TRP A 372 0.04 -4.73 -9.84
C TRP A 372 -0.95 -4.14 -10.85
N TYR A 373 -0.57 -4.11 -12.12
CA TYR A 373 -1.08 -3.14 -13.08
C TYR A 373 -1.71 -3.76 -14.33
N GLU A 374 -1.53 -5.06 -14.54
CA GLU A 374 -1.89 -5.73 -15.78
C GLU A 374 -2.91 -6.84 -15.55
N VAL A 375 -3.75 -7.06 -16.55
CA VAL A 375 -4.74 -8.14 -16.60
C VAL A 375 -4.55 -8.92 -17.89
N VAL A 376 -4.43 -10.23 -17.76
CA VAL A 376 -4.30 -11.14 -18.89
C VAL A 376 -5.68 -11.65 -19.27
N PHE A 377 -6.03 -11.44 -20.53
CA PHE A 377 -7.27 -11.85 -21.14
C PHE A 377 -7.05 -12.96 -22.17
N ARG A 378 -8.07 -13.79 -22.37
CA ARG A 378 -8.13 -14.81 -23.42
C ARG A 378 -9.31 -14.51 -24.35
N GLU A 379 -9.03 -14.36 -25.65
CA GLU A 379 -10.06 -14.22 -26.69
C GLU A 379 -10.89 -15.52 -26.76
N THR A 380 -12.22 -15.42 -26.71
CA THR A 380 -13.08 -16.60 -26.57
C THR A 380 -13.12 -17.49 -27.80
N LYS A 381 -12.95 -16.92 -29.01
CA LYS A 381 -13.01 -17.68 -30.27
C LYS A 381 -11.68 -18.34 -30.62
N THR A 382 -10.59 -17.57 -30.56
CA THR A 382 -9.26 -18.02 -31.03
C THR A 382 -8.37 -18.55 -29.90
N GLY A 383 -8.75 -18.32 -28.64
CA GLY A 383 -7.91 -18.60 -27.48
C GLY A 383 -6.69 -17.69 -27.34
N ARG A 384 -6.50 -16.69 -28.23
CA ARG A 384 -5.33 -15.79 -28.22
C ARG A 384 -5.29 -14.97 -26.92
N ARG A 385 -4.08 -14.83 -26.37
CA ARG A 385 -3.83 -14.03 -25.18
C ARG A 385 -3.70 -12.56 -25.54
N ARG A 386 -4.21 -11.69 -24.67
CA ARG A 386 -4.04 -10.24 -24.73
C ARG A 386 -3.80 -9.71 -23.33
N VAL A 387 -2.76 -8.89 -23.17
CA VAL A 387 -2.47 -8.21 -21.91
C VAL A 387 -2.93 -6.76 -22.05
N LEU A 388 -3.65 -6.27 -21.04
CA LEU A 388 -4.04 -4.87 -20.95
C LEU A 388 -3.71 -4.35 -19.55
N ASN A 389 -3.25 -3.12 -19.48
CA ASN A 389 -3.05 -2.43 -18.22
C ASN A 389 -4.32 -1.72 -17.73
N LEU A 390 -4.32 -1.29 -16.46
CA LEU A 390 -5.51 -0.64 -15.87
C LEU A 390 -5.88 0.68 -16.54
N ASP A 391 -4.92 1.47 -17.03
CA ASP A 391 -5.20 2.71 -17.76
C ASP A 391 -5.96 2.44 -19.07
N GLU A 392 -5.53 1.44 -19.83
CA GLU A 392 -6.21 1.01 -21.06
C GLU A 392 -7.64 0.56 -20.77
N LEU A 393 -7.85 -0.21 -19.70
CA LEU A 393 -9.17 -0.68 -19.29
C LEU A 393 -10.09 0.47 -18.82
N VAL A 394 -9.53 1.48 -18.15
CA VAL A 394 -10.26 2.71 -17.81
C VAL A 394 -10.65 3.47 -19.07
N GLY A 395 -9.74 3.60 -20.05
CA GLY A 395 -9.99 4.25 -21.33
C GLY A 395 -11.15 3.60 -22.10
N LEU A 396 -11.14 2.27 -22.20
CA LEU A 396 -12.22 1.49 -22.84
C LEU A 396 -13.58 1.71 -22.16
N THR A 397 -13.60 1.87 -20.84
CA THR A 397 -14.82 2.15 -20.08
C THR A 397 -15.38 3.54 -20.37
N LYS A 398 -14.52 4.56 -20.46
CA LYS A 398 -14.91 5.94 -20.77
C LYS A 398 -15.44 6.06 -22.21
N GLY A 399 -14.76 5.45 -23.18
CA GLY A 399 -15.20 5.46 -24.58
C GLY A 399 -16.60 4.88 -24.80
N LYS A 400 -16.94 3.78 -24.12
CA LYS A 400 -18.31 3.21 -24.16
C LYS A 400 -19.37 4.17 -23.63
N ARG A 401 -19.08 4.92 -22.56
CA ARG A 401 -20.01 5.93 -22.00
C ARG A 401 -20.21 7.10 -22.95
N ALA A 402 -19.14 7.61 -23.56
CA ALA A 402 -19.21 8.71 -24.53
C ALA A 402 -20.04 8.31 -25.77
N ALA A 403 -19.82 7.11 -26.31
CA ALA A 403 -20.61 6.59 -27.43
C ALA A 403 -22.11 6.44 -27.08
N ALA A 404 -22.43 5.94 -25.88
CA ALA A 404 -23.81 5.80 -25.43
C ALA A 404 -24.50 7.16 -25.20
N ALA A 405 -23.79 8.15 -24.65
CA ALA A 405 -24.31 9.50 -24.45
C ALA A 405 -24.56 10.22 -25.79
N ARG A 406 -23.69 10.02 -26.78
CA ARG A 406 -23.87 10.56 -28.13
C ARG A 406 -25.08 9.96 -28.84
N LYS A 407 -25.32 8.64 -28.72
CA LYS A 407 -26.53 7.98 -29.24
C LYS A 407 -27.83 8.45 -28.59
N ARG A 408 -27.80 8.94 -27.35
CA ARG A 408 -28.97 9.52 -26.66
C ARG A 408 -29.24 10.99 -27.00
N ARG A 409 -28.29 11.66 -27.67
CA ARG A 409 -28.37 13.08 -28.04
C ARG A 409 -28.70 13.31 -29.52
N THR A 410 -28.85 12.25 -30.29
CA THR A 410 -29.37 12.34 -31.66
C THR A 410 -30.88 12.14 -31.56
N PRO A 411 -31.72 13.17 -31.78
CA PRO A 411 -33.15 12.96 -31.97
C PRO A 411 -33.36 12.06 -33.20
N ALA A 412 -34.40 11.25 -33.16
CA ALA A 412 -34.87 10.49 -34.32
C ALA A 412 -35.30 11.43 -35.44
#